data_AF-A0A2D7XB38-F1
#
_entry.id   AF-A0A2D7XB38-F1
#
_cell.length_a   1.000
_cell.length_b   1.000
_cell.length_c   1.000
_cell.angle_alpha   90.00
_cell.angle_beta   90.00
_cell.angle_gamma   90.00
#
_symmetry.space_group_name_H-M   'P 1'
#
loop_
_entity.id
_entity.type
_entity.pdbx_description
1 polymer ?
#
loop_
_entity_poly.entity_id
_entity_poly.type
_entity_poly.pdbx_seq_one_letter_code
_entity_poly.pdbx_strand_id
1 'polypeptide(L)' 'MTEVQHTNLSKQAIGALMMALQKSLMEQSDIVPVLEGFKMTNSPEGLVVLNPPLVKFNEDTTADWDVVRDQPE' A
#
# COMPACT_ATOMS: atom_id res chain seq x y z
N MET A 1 2.36 -25.16 -24.28
CA MET A 1 3.02 -23.98 -23.65
C MET A 1 1.91 -23.11 -23.10
N THR A 2 1.86 -22.90 -21.79
CA THR A 2 0.98 -21.89 -21.21
C THR A 2 1.56 -20.52 -21.53
N GLU A 3 0.78 -19.69 -22.22
CA GLU A 3 1.16 -18.31 -22.50
C GLU A 3 1.18 -17.53 -21.17
N VAL A 4 2.32 -16.92 -20.85
CA VAL A 4 2.47 -16.11 -19.64
C VAL A 4 1.77 -14.78 -19.88
N GLN A 5 0.64 -14.54 -19.21
CA GLN A 5 -0.01 -13.24 -19.21
C GLN A 5 0.63 -12.33 -18.16
N HIS A 6 1.10 -11.17 -18.60
CA HIS A 6 1.66 -10.14 -17.74
C HIS A 6 0.55 -9.21 -17.24
N THR A 7 0.45 -9.04 -15.92
CA THR A 7 -0.48 -8.09 -15.28
C THR A 7 0.29 -7.22 -14.30
N ASN A 8 0.05 -5.91 -14.34
CA ASN A 8 0.65 -4.94 -13.41
C ASN A 8 -0.22 -4.75 -12.17
N LEU A 9 0.38 -4.21 -11.10
CA LEU A 9 -0.36 -3.75 -9.92
C LEU A 9 -1.18 -2.50 -10.27
N SER A 10 -2.41 -2.44 -9.78
CA SER A 10 -3.22 -1.21 -9.79
C SER A 10 -2.64 -0.18 -8.83
N LYS A 11 -3.10 1.08 -8.95
CA LYS A 11 -2.76 2.15 -8.00
C LYS A 11 -3.11 1.78 -6.55
N GLN A 12 -4.24 1.10 -6.34
CA GLN A 12 -4.66 0.64 -5.01
C GLN A 12 -3.72 -0.42 -4.45
N ALA A 13 -3.29 -1.38 -5.27
CA ALA A 13 -2.35 -2.41 -4.83
C ALA A 13 -0.96 -1.83 -4.50
N ILE A 14 -0.51 -0.83 -5.27
CA ILE A 14 0.71 -0.08 -4.95
C ILE A 14 0.56 0.64 -3.59
N GLY A 15 -0.59 1.26 -3.33
CA GLY A 15 -0.89 1.87 -2.03
C GLY A 15 -0.86 0.85 -0.88
N ALA A 16 -1.43 -0.34 -1.07
CA ALA A 16 -1.38 -1.42 -0.08
C ALA A 16 0.05 -1.93 0.19
N LEU A 17 0.87 -2.03 -0.86
CA LEU A 17 2.29 -2.37 -0.74
C LEU A 17 3.06 -1.31 0.05
N MET A 18 2.82 -0.02 -0.23
CA MET A 18 3.43 1.08 0.54
C MET A 18 3.02 1.04 2.01
N MET A 19 1.76 0.74 2.31
CA MET A 19 1.29 0.56 3.68
C MET A 19 1.99 -0.62 4.39
N ALA A 20 2.18 -1.75 3.71
CA ALA A 20 2.94 -2.88 4.27
C ALA A 20 4.38 -2.48 4.61
N LEU A 21 5.02 -1.73 3.70
CA LEU A 21 6.38 -1.25 3.89
C LEU A 21 6.47 -0.28 5.06
N GLN A 22 5.59 0.72 5.13
CA GLN A 22 5.54 1.68 6.23
C GLN A 22 5.37 0.98 7.58
N LYS A 23 4.42 0.04 7.68
CA LYS A 23 4.22 -0.75 8.88
C LYS A 23 5.47 -1.53 9.29
N SER A 24 6.11 -2.18 8.33
CA SER A 24 7.31 -3.00 8.58
C SER A 24 8.48 -2.15 9.07
N LEU A 25 8.64 -0.94 8.51
CA LEU A 25 9.66 0.02 8.96
C LEU A 25 9.36 0.54 10.37
N MET A 26 8.09 0.86 10.67
CA MET A 26 7.68 1.36 11.99
C MET A 26 7.82 0.31 13.10
N GLU A 27 7.41 -0.92 12.81
CA GLU A 27 7.46 -2.04 13.75
C GLU A 27 8.82 -2.76 13.75
N GLN A 28 9.76 -2.35 12.89
CA GLN A 28 11.03 -3.02 12.63
C GLN A 28 10.85 -4.53 12.36
N SER A 29 9.80 -4.87 11.62
CA SER A 29 9.41 -6.24 11.29
C SER A 29 9.72 -6.58 9.83
N ASP A 30 9.80 -7.88 9.52
CA ASP A 30 9.96 -8.36 8.15
C ASP A 30 8.68 -8.14 7.35
N ILE A 31 8.82 -7.57 6.15
CA ILE A 31 7.71 -7.28 5.24
C ILE A 31 7.25 -8.53 4.47
N VAL A 32 8.13 -9.52 4.26
CA VAL A 32 7.84 -10.68 3.39
C VAL A 32 6.57 -11.42 3.81
N PRO A 33 6.35 -11.77 5.10
CA PRO A 33 5.12 -12.46 5.52
C PRO A 33 3.84 -11.65 5.27
N VAL A 34 3.94 -10.32 5.27
CA VAL A 34 2.79 -9.44 4.98
C VAL A 34 2.43 -9.52 3.50
N LEU A 35 3.43 -9.49 2.61
CA LEU A 35 3.22 -9.55 1.16
C LEU A 35 2.75 -10.94 0.71
N GLU A 36 3.29 -12.01 1.30
CA GLU A 36 2.81 -13.37 1.06
C GLU A 36 1.34 -13.55 1.48
N GLY A 37 0.88 -12.77 2.45
CA GLY A 37 -0.51 -12.73 2.90
C GLY A 37 -1.46 -11.94 1.99
N PHE A 38 -0.99 -11.26 0.95
CA PHE A 38 -1.84 -10.46 0.06
C PHE A 38 -2.76 -11.36 -0.79
N LYS A 39 -4.06 -11.12 -0.65
CA LYS A 39 -5.10 -11.69 -1.49
C LYS A 39 -5.34 -10.73 -2.66
N MET A 40 -4.84 -11.11 -3.83
CA MET A 40 -4.95 -10.29 -5.04
C MET A 40 -6.01 -10.85 -5.99
N THR A 41 -6.69 -9.96 -6.71
CA THR A 41 -7.57 -10.33 -7.82
C THR A 41 -7.36 -9.41 -9.01
N ASN A 42 -7.71 -9.89 -10.21
CA ASN A 42 -7.67 -9.07 -11.42
C ASN A 42 -8.79 -8.05 -11.42
N SER A 43 -8.49 -6.85 -11.91
CA SER A 43 -9.44 -5.78 -12.20
C SER A 43 -9.08 -5.11 -13.54
N PRO A 44 -9.98 -4.30 -14.12
CA PRO A 44 -9.67 -3.53 -15.33
C PRO A 44 -8.46 -2.60 -15.19
N GLU A 45 -8.10 -2.20 -13.97
CA GLU A 45 -7.02 -1.27 -13.65
C GLU A 45 -5.71 -1.98 -13.24
N GLY A 46 -5.69 -3.32 -13.28
CA GLY A 46 -4.58 -4.17 -12.82
C GLY A 46 -4.95 -5.01 -11.59
N LEU A 47 -3.95 -5.64 -10.97
CA LEU A 47 -4.16 -6.41 -9.73
C LEU A 47 -4.54 -5.48 -8.57
N VAL A 48 -5.57 -5.84 -7.81
CA VAL A 48 -6.02 -5.14 -6.59
C VAL A 48 -5.82 -6.04 -5.38
N VAL A 49 -5.53 -5.46 -4.22
CA VAL A 49 -5.33 -6.17 -2.95
C VAL A 49 -6.61 -6.09 -2.11
N LEU A 50 -7.18 -7.24 -1.76
CA LEU A 50 -8.46 -7.38 -1.05
C LEU A 50 -8.32 -7.24 0.48
N ASN A 51 -7.11 -7.38 1.01
CA ASN A 51 -6.79 -7.31 2.43
C ASN A 51 -5.58 -6.39 2.67
N PRO A 52 -5.69 -5.09 2.36
CA PRO A 52 -4.61 -4.15 2.63
C PRO A 52 -4.29 -4.13 4.13
N PRO A 53 -3.01 -3.98 4.51
CA PRO A 53 -2.60 -3.95 5.90
C PRO A 53 -3.10 -2.67 6.59
N LEU A 54 -3.49 -2.80 7.87
CA LEU A 54 -3.84 -1.65 8.70
C LEU A 54 -2.56 -1.02 9.23
N VAL A 55 -2.33 0.25 8.86
CA VAL A 55 -1.28 1.09 9.44
C VAL A 55 -1.93 2.01 10.47
N LYS A 56 -1.53 1.89 11.73
CA LYS A 56 -1.95 2.86 12.75
C LYS A 56 -0.97 4.02 12.70
N PHE A 57 -1.42 5.16 12.21
CA PHE A 57 -0.69 6.41 12.43
C PHE A 57 -0.96 6.84 13.87
N ASN A 58 0.11 7.00 14.65
CA ASN A 58 -0.02 7.65 15.95
C ASN A 58 -0.43 9.11 15.70
N GLU A 59 -1.32 9.66 16.54
CA GLU A 59 -1.89 11.01 16.35
C GLU A 59 -0.81 12.11 16.21
N ASP A 60 0.39 11.86 16.73
CA ASP A 60 1.57 12.74 16.59
C ASP A 60 2.08 12.86 15.13
N THR A 61 1.78 11.89 14.26
CA THR A 61 2.25 11.90 12.85
C THR A 61 1.27 12.63 11.91
N THR A 62 0.03 12.85 12.36
CA THR A 62 -1.01 13.57 11.60
C THR A 62 -0.93 15.09 11.72
N ALA A 63 -0.13 15.62 12.65
CA ALA A 63 0.01 17.07 12.86
C ALA A 63 0.84 17.78 11.76
N ASP A 64 1.65 17.06 10.98
CA ASP A 64 2.61 17.66 10.03
C ASP A 64 2.18 17.59 8.56
N TRP A 65 0.94 17.16 8.27
CA TRP A 65 0.38 17.16 6.91
C TRP A 65 -0.58 18.33 6.63
N ASP A 66 -0.83 19.21 7.62
CA ASP A 66 -1.64 20.43 7.44
C ASP A 66 -0.80 21.62 6.91
N VAL A 67 0.36 21.37 6.29
CA VAL A 67 1.23 22.40 5.67
C VAL A 67 0.77 22.79 4.25
N VAL A 68 -0.25 22.10 3.70
CA VAL A 68 -0.84 22.43 2.39
C VAL A 68 -2.23 23.04 2.57
N ARG A 69 -2.36 24.06 3.41
CA ARG A 69 -3.60 24.84 3.52
C ARG A 69 -3.49 26.34 3.26
N ASP A 70 -2.29 26.91 3.08
CA ASP A 70 -2.16 28.35 2.78
C ASP A 70 -1.03 28.66 1.79
N GLN A 71 -1.19 28.22 0.54
CA GLN A 71 -0.52 28.90 -0.58
C GLN A 71 -1.59 29.75 -1.29
N PRO A 72 -1.63 31.08 -1.05
CA PRO A 72 -2.41 31.97 -1.92
C PRO A 72 -1.85 31.93 -3.35
N GLU A 73 -2.76 31.98 -4.33
CA GLU A 73 -2.49 31.94 -5.79
C GLU A 73 -1.40 32.92 -6.26
#